data_AF-A0A8H6LYE0-F1
#
_entry.id   AF-A0A8H6LYE0-F1
#
_cell.length_a   1.000
_cell.length_b   1.000
_cell.length_c   1.000
_cell.angle_alpha   90.00
_cell.angle_beta   90.00
_cell.angle_gamma   90.00
#
_symmetry.space_group_name_H-M   'P 1'
#
loop_
_entity.id
_entity.type
_entity.pdbx_description
1 polymer ?
#
loop_
_entity_poly.entity_id
_entity_poly.type
_entity_poly.pdbx_seq_one_letter_code
_entity_poly.pdbx_strand_id
1 'polypeptide(L)' 'MLMENRKPFEGTTRRLLLAFDIGTTYSGISYSILDPGKVPEIRPVTRAKKNGVLQPL' A
#
# COMPACT_ATOMS: atom_id res chain seq x y z
N MET A 1 -11.34 0.54 21.75
CA MET A 1 -10.24 0.99 20.87
C MET A 1 -10.83 1.97 19.88
N LEU A 2 -10.49 3.26 19.95
CA LEU A 2 -10.84 4.19 18.89
C LEU A 2 -9.94 3.87 17.70
N MET A 3 -10.50 3.39 16.59
CA MET A 3 -9.78 3.40 15.33
C MET A 3 -9.68 4.85 14.89
N GLU A 4 -8.48 5.44 14.97
CA GLU A 4 -8.24 6.74 14.33
C GLU A 4 -8.48 6.58 12.82
N ASN A 5 -9.43 7.35 12.29
CA ASN A 5 -9.59 7.47 10.86
C ASN A 5 -8.33 8.09 10.28
N ARG A 6 -7.71 7.41 9.30
CA ARG A 6 -6.54 7.93 8.58
C ARG A 6 -6.87 9.30 8.00
N LYS A 7 -5.98 10.27 8.23
CA LYS A 7 -6.13 11.62 7.68
C LYS A 7 -5.86 11.61 6.16
N PRO A 8 -6.50 12.52 5.41
CA PRO A 8 -6.12 12.79 4.03
C PRO A 8 -4.64 13.14 3.89
N PHE A 9 -4.04 12.78 2.76
CA PHE A 9 -2.66 13.17 2.45
C PHE A 9 -2.58 14.68 2.16
N GLU A 10 -1.78 15.39 2.96
CA GLU A 10 -1.65 16.86 2.91
C GLU A 10 -0.61 17.36 1.89
N GLY A 11 0.10 16.45 1.20
CA GLY A 11 1.06 16.86 0.18
C GLY A 11 0.39 17.52 -1.02
N THR A 12 1.12 18.40 -1.70
CA THR A 12 0.59 19.20 -2.83
C THR A 12 0.63 18.47 -4.18
N THR A 13 1.32 17.34 -4.28
CA THR A 13 1.48 16.56 -5.51
C THR A 13 1.28 15.07 -5.25
N ARG A 14 0.90 14.32 -6.28
CA ARG A 14 0.76 12.85 -6.20
C ARG A 14 2.11 12.20 -5.84
N ARG A 15 2.09 11.24 -4.92
CA ARG A 15 3.27 10.43 -4.56
C ARG A 15 2.92 8.93 -4.53
N LEU A 16 3.95 8.11 -4.65
CA LEU A 16 3.89 6.68 -4.40
C LEU A 16 4.61 6.38 -3.09
N LEU A 17 3.91 5.77 -2.14
CA LEU A 17 4.50 5.23 -0.92
C LEU A 17 4.71 3.73 -1.10
N LEU A 18 5.90 3.25 -0.78
CA LEU A 18 6.23 1.82 -0.72
C LEU A 18 6.65 1.49 0.70
N ALA A 19 6.13 0.39 1.23
CA ALA A 19 6.53 -0.16 2.52
C ALA A 19 7.08 -1.57 2.29
N PHE A 20 8.33 -1.77 2.66
CA PHE A 20 9.02 -3.06 2.62
C PHE A 20 9.12 -3.62 4.02
N ASP A 21 8.66 -4.85 4.21
CA ASP A 21 8.91 -5.63 5.41
C ASP A 21 9.90 -6.73 5.04
N ILE A 22 11.07 -6.74 5.69
CA ILE A 22 12.18 -7.61 5.33
C ILE A 22 12.50 -8.48 6.55
N GLY A 23 12.06 -9.74 6.51
CA GLY A 23 12.36 -10.74 7.51
C GLY A 23 13.28 -11.83 6.96
N THR A 24 13.73 -12.69 7.86
CA THR A 24 14.52 -13.88 7.50
C THR A 24 13.63 -15.02 6.97
N THR A 25 12.39 -15.11 7.45
CA THR A 25 11.42 -16.17 7.08
C THR A 25 10.38 -15.66 6.08
N TYR A 26 9.87 -14.45 6.29
CA TYR A 26 8.89 -13.82 5.41
C TYR A 26 9.32 -12.40 5.10
N SER A 27 9.08 -11.99 3.86
CA SER A 27 9.25 -10.61 3.40
C SER A 27 8.02 -10.20 2.62
N GLY A 28 7.61 -8.95 2.74
CA GLY A 28 6.40 -8.40 2.16
C GLY A 28 6.62 -7.00 1.60
N ILE A 29 5.72 -6.61 0.70
CA ILE A 29 5.65 -5.25 0.20
C ILE A 29 4.20 -4.82 0.04
N SER A 30 3.93 -3.58 0.44
CA SER A 30 2.66 -2.90 0.18
C SER A 30 2.93 -1.50 -0.37
N TYR A 31 1.93 -0.93 -1.02
CA TYR A 31 2.03 0.40 -1.60
C TYR A 31 0.77 1.23 -1.36
N SER A 32 0.91 2.55 -1.48
CA SER A 32 -0.22 3.48 -1.49
C SER A 32 0.02 4.58 -2.51
N ILE A 33 -1.01 4.92 -3.29
CA ILE A 33 -1.02 6.14 -4.11
C ILE A 33 -1.54 7.27 -3.24
N LEU A 34 -0.68 8.26 -3.00
CA LEU A 34 -0.99 9.42 -2.18
C LEU A 34 -1.48 10.54 -3.11
N ASP A 35 -2.80 10.69 -3.20
CA ASP A 35 -3.44 11.82 -3.87
C ASP A 35 -3.71 12.94 -2.85
N PRO A 36 -3.38 14.21 -3.16
CA PRO A 36 -3.70 15.36 -2.29
C PRO A 36 -5.18 15.38 -1.88
N GLY A 37 -5.43 15.54 -0.58
CA GLY A 37 -6.79 15.61 -0.03
C GLY A 37 -7.54 14.28 0.02
N LYS A 38 -6.93 13.15 -0.37
CA LYS A 38 -7.55 11.81 -0.24
C LYS A 38 -6.92 11.03 0.91
N VAL A 39 -7.75 10.24 1.59
CA VAL A 39 -7.28 9.28 2.60
C VAL A 39 -6.50 8.16 1.89
N PRO A 40 -5.22 7.92 2.24
CA PRO A 40 -4.44 6.87 1.62
C PRO A 40 -5.00 5.48 1.90
N GLU A 41 -5.00 4.62 0.88
CA GLU A 41 -5.35 3.20 0.99
C GLU A 41 -4.08 2.34 0.93
N ILE A 42 -3.97 1.33 1.79
CA ILE A 42 -2.84 0.41 1.78
C ILE A 42 -3.21 -0.74 0.86
N ARG A 43 -2.38 -0.99 -0.17
CA ARG A 43 -2.59 -2.06 -1.14
C ARG A 43 -1.45 -3.07 -1.04
N PRO A 44 -1.70 -4.33 -0.67
CA PRO A 44 -0.67 -5.35 -0.71
C PRO A 44 -0.26 -5.62 -2.16
N VAL A 45 1.02 -5.90 -2.39
CA VAL A 45 1.45 -6.42 -3.68
C VAL A 45 1.10 -7.89 -3.75
N THR A 46 0.31 -8.27 -4.74
CA THR A 46 0.05 -9.67 -5.09
C THR A 46 0.84 -10.02 -6.34
N ARG A 47 1.30 -11.28 -6.45
CA ARG A 47 1.93 -11.75 -7.70
C ARG A 47 0.86 -11.76 -8.79
N ALA A 48 0.96 -10.86 -9.76
CA ALA A 48 0.20 -10.94 -10.99
C ALA A 48 0.78 -12.05 -11.86
N LYS A 49 0.05 -13.17 -12.04
CA LYS A 49 0.38 -14.10 -13.12
C LYS A 49 0.09 -13.41 -14.45
N LYS A 50 0.87 -13.74 -15.49
CA LYS A 50 0.67 -13.29 -16.89
C LYS A 50 -0.76 -13.56 -17.43
N ASN A 51 -1.55 -14.37 -16.71
CA ASN A 51 -2.88 -14.84 -17.07
C ASN A 51 -3.99 -14.14 -16.27
N GLY A 52 -3.69 -13.06 -15.53
CA GLY A 52 -4.69 -12.26 -14.81
C GLY A 52 -5.15 -12.82 -13.45
N VAL A 53 -4.66 -14.00 -13.04
CA VAL A 53 -4.96 -14.55 -11.71
C VAL A 53 -3.95 -14.03 -10.70
N LEU A 54 -4.44 -13.17 -9.79
CA LEU A 54 -3.66 -12.68 -8.65
C LEU A 54 -3.55 -13.81 -7.62
N GLN A 55 -2.32 -14.11 -7.19
CA GLN A 55 -2.10 -14.96 -6.02
C GLN A 55 -1.59 -14.10 -4.86
N PRO A 56 -2.12 -14.30 -3.64
CA PRO A 56 -1.48 -13.75 -2.44
C PRO A 56 -0.03 -14.21 -2.37
N LEU A 57 0.85 -13.34 -1.87
CA LEU A 57 2.16 -13.77 -1.38
C LEU A 57 1.97 -14.63 -0.12
#